data_AF-A0A7J6K4M5-F1
#
_entry.id   AF-A0A7J6K4M5-F1
#
_cell.length_a   1.000
_cell.length_b   1.000
_cell.length_c   1.000
_cell.angle_alpha   90.00
_cell.angle_beta   90.00
_cell.angle_gamma   90.00
#
_symmetry.space_group_name_H-M   'P 1'
#
loop_
_entity.id
_entity.type
_entity.pdbx_description
1 polymer ?
#
loop_
_entity_poly.entity_id
_entity_poly.type
_entity_poly.pdbx_seq_one_letter_code
_entity_poly.pdbx_strand_id
1 'polypeptide(L)'
;MRQCPVAFPVCNNLILAASMLGVAEAFRLGEALGVDLKLLNDVVNASSGRCWSAEQYNPAPGIVATSPASRAYSGGFSVDLIVKDLLLCKGAFEAQSLKCPVTDAVLTMFRRVSDKGHRHLDIGCAFLYNT
;
A
#
# COMPACT_ATOMS: atom_id res chain seq x y z
N MET A 1 -20.51 15.67 -19.92
CA MET A 1 -19.07 15.38 -19.78
C MET A 1 -18.91 13.86 -19.69
N ARG A 2 -18.18 13.20 -20.61
CA ARG A 2 -17.86 11.77 -20.44
C ARG A 2 -16.68 11.66 -19.47
N GLN A 3 -16.86 10.96 -18.36
CA GLN A 3 -15.77 10.67 -17.44
C GLN A 3 -14.84 9.62 -18.08
N CYS A 4 -13.53 9.78 -17.89
CA CYS A 4 -12.55 8.81 -18.36
C CYS A 4 -12.77 7.48 -17.60
N PRO A 5 -12.99 6.34 -18.28
CA PRO A 5 -13.32 5.07 -17.62
C PRO A 5 -12.28 4.60 -16.59
N VAL A 6 -11.02 5.01 -16.76
CA VAL A 6 -9.90 4.65 -15.87
C VAL A 6 -9.70 5.63 -14.71
N ALA A 7 -10.46 6.73 -14.62
CA ALA A 7 -10.25 7.75 -13.59
C ALA A 7 -10.52 7.23 -12.17
N PHE A 8 -11.63 6.52 -11.96
CA PHE A 8 -11.97 6.01 -10.63
C PHE A 8 -10.98 4.96 -10.10
N PRO A 9 -10.62 3.92 -10.87
CA PRO A 9 -9.69 2.91 -10.39
C PRO A 9 -8.30 3.48 -10.09
N VAL A 10 -7.81 4.39 -10.95
CA VAL A 10 -6.49 5.02 -10.78
C VAL A 10 -6.40 5.86 -9.51
N CYS A 11 -7.41 6.71 -9.26
CA CYS A 11 -7.45 7.52 -8.04
C CYS A 11 -7.53 6.65 -6.78
N ASN A 12 -8.38 5.63 -6.79
CA ASN A 12 -8.52 4.71 -5.66
C ASN A 12 -7.22 3.96 -5.38
N ASN A 13 -6.55 3.44 -6.43
CA ASN A 13 -5.36 2.62 -6.25
C ASN A 13 -4.14 3.45 -5.85
N LEU A 14 -4.07 4.73 -6.21
CA LEU A 14 -3.08 5.65 -5.63
C LEU A 14 -3.27 5.81 -4.11
N ILE A 15 -4.50 6.04 -3.64
CA ILE A 15 -4.80 6.18 -2.21
C ILE A 15 -4.50 4.87 -1.47
N LEU A 16 -4.90 3.74 -2.03
CA LEU A 16 -4.59 2.41 -1.50
C LEU A 16 -3.08 2.23 -1.34
N ALA A 17 -2.30 2.50 -2.39
CA ALA A 17 -0.86 2.29 -2.39
C ALA A 17 -0.14 3.22 -1.40
N ALA A 18 -0.51 4.50 -1.36
CA ALA A 18 0.07 5.46 -0.43
C ALA A 18 -0.24 5.11 1.03
N SER A 19 -1.50 4.79 1.33
CA SER A 19 -1.90 4.38 2.68
C SER A 19 -1.29 3.04 3.10
N MET A 20 -1.18 2.06 2.19
CA MET A 20 -0.53 0.77 2.45
C MET A 20 0.93 0.96 2.89
N LEU A 21 1.69 1.78 2.16
CA LEU A 21 3.08 2.07 2.51
C LEU A 21 3.19 2.82 3.84
N GLY A 22 2.32 3.79 4.08
CA GLY A 22 2.28 4.53 5.35
C GLY A 22 1.99 3.62 6.55
N VAL A 23 1.01 2.71 6.43
CA VAL A 23 0.70 1.73 7.48
C VAL A 23 1.86 0.75 7.67
N ALA A 24 2.44 0.24 6.57
CA ALA A 24 3.59 -0.66 6.64
C ALA A 24 4.76 -0.02 7.40
N GLU A 25 5.11 1.22 7.07
CA GLU A 25 6.22 1.95 7.72
C GLU A 25 5.92 2.26 9.19
N ALA A 26 4.71 2.73 9.51
CA ALA A 26 4.32 3.01 10.89
C ALA A 26 4.33 1.75 11.77
N PHE A 27 3.84 0.61 11.25
CA PHE A 27 3.82 -0.64 11.99
C PHE A 27 5.21 -1.26 12.13
N ARG A 28 6.07 -1.12 11.11
CA ARG A 28 7.47 -1.56 11.21
C ARG A 28 8.23 -0.75 12.25
N LEU A 29 7.99 0.55 12.32
CA LEU A 29 8.52 1.40 13.39
C LEU A 29 7.98 0.97 14.76
N GLY A 30 6.68 0.70 14.87
CA GLY A 30 6.06 0.19 16.10
C GLY A 30 6.71 -1.11 16.59
N GLU A 31 6.99 -2.04 15.68
CA GLU A 31 7.68 -3.30 15.97
C GLU A 31 9.10 -3.04 16.48
N ALA A 32 9.86 -2.18 15.80
CA ALA A 32 11.22 -1.82 16.20
C ALA A 32 11.28 -1.10 17.56
N LEU A 33 10.24 -0.34 17.91
CA LEU A 33 10.09 0.32 19.21
C LEU A 33 9.57 -0.62 20.32
N GLY A 34 9.26 -1.88 19.99
CA GLY A 34 8.77 -2.87 20.96
C GLY A 34 7.32 -2.65 21.40
N VAL A 35 6.51 -1.97 20.58
CA VAL A 35 5.08 -1.76 20.85
C VAL A 35 4.27 -2.99 20.46
N ASP A 36 3.25 -3.33 21.25
CA ASP A 36 2.26 -4.33 20.84
C ASP A 36 1.51 -3.83 19.58
N LEU A 37 1.73 -4.53 18.46
CA LEU A 37 1.16 -4.16 17.17
C LEU A 37 -0.37 -4.26 17.13
N LYS A 38 -1.00 -5.10 17.97
CA LYS A 38 -2.47 -5.16 18.07
C LYS A 38 -2.99 -3.90 18.76
N LEU A 39 -2.36 -3.50 19.86
CA LEU A 39 -2.71 -2.25 20.54
C LEU A 39 -2.46 -1.04 19.63
N LEU A 40 -1.34 -1.02 18.89
CA LEU A 40 -1.08 0.01 17.90
C LEU A 40 -2.18 0.06 16.84
N ASN A 41 -2.63 -1.11 16.35
CA ASN A 41 -3.73 -1.19 15.40
C ASN A 41 -5.04 -0.65 15.96
N ASP A 42 -5.37 -0.94 17.22
CA ASP A 42 -6.55 -0.39 17.88
C ASP A 42 -6.47 1.14 17.98
N VAL A 43 -5.31 1.68 18.37
CA VAL A 43 -5.09 3.13 18.44
C VAL A 43 -5.22 3.79 17.07
N VAL A 44 -4.58 3.23 16.04
CA VAL A 44 -4.64 3.76 14.66
C VAL A 44 -6.08 3.76 14.16
N ASN A 45 -6.83 2.68 14.38
CA ASN A 45 -8.21 2.55 13.91
C ASN A 45 -9.22 3.35 14.77
N ALA A 46 -8.85 3.78 15.97
CA ALA A 46 -9.62 4.73 16.78
C ALA A 46 -9.26 6.21 16.50
N SER A 47 -8.26 6.46 15.65
CA SER A 47 -7.68 7.79 15.43
C SER A 47 -7.76 8.25 13.97
N SER A 48 -7.16 9.40 13.69
CA SER A 48 -7.08 9.97 12.33
C SER A 48 -6.22 9.17 11.35
N GLY A 49 -5.41 8.23 11.84
CA GLY A 49 -4.61 7.33 11.00
C GLY A 49 -5.41 6.19 10.36
N ARG A 50 -6.68 6.02 10.76
CA ARG A 50 -7.55 4.95 10.24
C ARG A 50 -7.67 5.02 8.72
N CYS A 51 -7.46 3.88 8.08
CA CYS A 51 -7.70 3.67 6.65
C CYS A 51 -7.99 2.20 6.39
N TRP A 52 -8.46 1.87 5.18
CA TRP A 52 -8.77 0.48 4.81
C TRP A 52 -7.56 -0.46 4.99
N SER A 53 -6.36 0.01 4.66
CA SER A 53 -5.11 -0.75 4.82
C SER A 53 -4.82 -1.08 6.29
N ALA A 54 -5.18 -0.23 7.26
CA ALA A 54 -5.00 -0.53 8.69
C ALA A 54 -6.16 -1.38 9.24
N GLU A 55 -7.40 -1.08 8.85
CA GLU A 55 -8.60 -1.67 9.44
C GLU A 55 -8.89 -3.09 8.93
N GLN A 56 -8.74 -3.31 7.62
CA GLN A 56 -9.20 -4.52 6.94
C GLN A 56 -8.09 -5.32 6.27
N TYR A 57 -6.93 -4.69 6.05
CA TYR A 57 -5.86 -5.27 5.22
C TYR A 57 -4.47 -5.07 5.79
N ASN A 58 -4.36 -5.09 7.13
CA ASN A 58 -3.12 -4.72 7.82
C ASN A 58 -1.91 -5.56 7.30
N PRO A 59 -0.81 -4.90 6.92
CA PRO A 59 0.35 -5.56 6.31
C PRO A 59 1.25 -6.26 7.35
N ALA A 60 1.08 -5.99 8.65
CA ALA A 60 1.79 -6.71 9.69
C ALA A 60 1.14 -8.09 9.95
N PRO A 61 1.93 -9.18 9.98
CA PRO A 61 1.40 -10.53 10.21
C PRO A 61 0.64 -10.67 11.54
N GLY A 62 -0.50 -11.36 11.51
CA GLY A 62 -1.26 -11.68 12.73
C GLY A 62 -2.15 -10.56 13.29
N ILE A 63 -2.20 -9.39 12.64
CA ILE A 63 -3.10 -8.29 13.03
C ILE A 63 -4.51 -8.49 12.50
N VAL A 64 -4.63 -8.74 11.19
CA VAL A 64 -5.91 -9.09 10.55
C VAL A 64 -5.80 -10.51 10.01
N ALA A 65 -6.56 -11.44 10.60
CA ALA A 65 -6.46 -12.87 10.27
C ALA A 65 -6.77 -13.18 8.79
N THR A 66 -7.66 -12.41 8.17
CA THR A 66 -8.06 -12.58 6.77
C THR A 66 -7.12 -11.89 5.78
N SER A 67 -6.19 -11.03 6.23
CA SER A 67 -5.29 -10.32 5.33
C SER A 67 -4.20 -11.25 4.76
N PRO A 68 -3.63 -10.93 3.59
CA PRO A 68 -2.51 -11.70 3.02
C PRO A 68 -1.29 -11.81 3.94
N ALA A 69 -1.06 -10.83 4.81
CA ALA A 69 0.05 -10.87 5.77
C ALA A 69 0.00 -12.12 6.68
N SER A 70 -1.20 -12.64 6.95
CA SER A 70 -1.42 -13.86 7.74
C SER A 70 -1.15 -15.17 6.96
N ARG A 71 -0.83 -15.08 5.67
CA ARG A 71 -0.53 -16.23 4.79
C ARG A 71 0.69 -15.98 3.91
N ALA A 72 1.74 -15.40 4.51
CA ALA A 72 3.02 -15.09 3.86
C ALA A 72 2.87 -14.24 2.58
N TYR A 73 1.90 -13.33 2.56
CA TYR A 73 1.59 -12.44 1.43
C TYR A 73 1.22 -13.18 0.13
N SER A 74 0.75 -14.43 0.25
CA SER A 74 0.27 -15.22 -0.89
C SER A 74 -1.13 -14.78 -1.34
N GLY A 75 -1.32 -14.76 -2.67
CA GLY A 75 -2.55 -14.27 -3.30
C GLY A 75 -2.74 -12.76 -3.12
N GLY A 76 -3.98 -12.30 -3.05
CA GLY A 76 -4.29 -10.88 -2.85
C GLY A 76 -4.05 -10.03 -4.10
N PHE A 77 -3.66 -8.77 -3.87
CA PHE A 77 -3.38 -7.82 -4.94
C PHE A 77 -1.87 -7.66 -5.12
N SER A 78 -1.32 -8.19 -6.22
CA SER A 78 0.13 -8.32 -6.36
C SER A 78 0.86 -6.98 -6.53
N VAL A 79 2.14 -6.94 -6.14
CA VAL A 79 3.04 -5.80 -6.35
C VAL A 79 3.10 -5.36 -7.83
N ASP A 80 3.20 -6.26 -8.80
CA ASP A 80 3.26 -5.86 -10.21
C ASP A 80 1.95 -5.21 -10.70
N LEU A 81 0.81 -5.66 -10.17
CA LEU A 81 -0.48 -5.05 -10.51
C LEU A 81 -0.57 -3.62 -9.97
N ILE A 82 -0.15 -3.34 -8.73
CA ILE A 82 -0.15 -1.96 -8.23
C ILE A 82 0.88 -1.09 -8.97
N VAL A 83 2.05 -1.63 -9.33
CA VAL A 83 3.05 -0.89 -10.14
C VAL A 83 2.46 -0.49 -11.49
N LYS A 84 1.75 -1.40 -12.16
CA LYS A 84 1.03 -1.13 -13.41
C LYS A 84 -0.03 -0.03 -13.22
N ASP A 85 -0.84 -0.09 -12.16
CA ASP A 85 -1.87 0.91 -11.90
C ASP A 85 -1.30 2.28 -11.55
N LEU A 86 -0.17 2.34 -10.83
CA LEU A 86 0.57 3.57 -10.53
C LEU A 86 1.23 4.18 -11.78
N LEU A 87 1.66 3.36 -12.74
CA LEU A 87 2.13 3.84 -14.04
C LEU A 87 1.00 4.50 -14.84
N LEU A 88 -0.20 3.92 -14.83
CA LEU A 88 -1.39 4.54 -15.42
C LEU A 88 -1.73 5.85 -14.70
N CYS A 89 -1.60 5.88 -13.36
CA CYS A 89 -1.77 7.08 -12.56
C CYS A 89 -0.81 8.19 -12.97
N LYS A 90 0.47 7.88 -13.07
CA LYS A 90 1.51 8.80 -13.50
C LYS A 90 1.23 9.37 -14.89
N GLY A 91 0.89 8.52 -15.86
CA GLY A 91 0.51 8.95 -17.20
C GLY A 91 -0.72 9.88 -17.21
N ALA A 92 -1.70 9.64 -16.32
CA ALA A 92 -2.86 10.52 -16.17
C ALA A 92 -2.49 11.91 -15.60
N PHE A 93 -1.57 11.98 -14.64
CA PHE A 93 -1.05 13.27 -14.16
C PHE A 93 -0.29 14.03 -15.26
N GLU A 94 0.57 13.32 -16.00
CA GLU A 94 1.35 13.88 -17.11
C GLU A 94 0.45 14.45 -18.23
N ALA A 95 -0.59 13.71 -18.62
CA ALA A 95 -1.56 14.15 -19.63
C ALA A 95 -2.27 15.47 -19.24
N GLN A 96 -2.43 15.72 -17.94
CA GLN A 96 -3.05 16.92 -17.40
C GLN A 96 -2.03 18.01 -17.02
N SER A 97 -0.74 17.81 -17.31
CA SER A 97 0.35 18.71 -16.91
C SER A 97 0.41 18.98 -15.39
N LEU A 98 0.06 17.98 -14.58
CA LEU A 98 0.07 18.04 -13.13
C LEU A 98 1.29 17.31 -12.55
N LYS A 99 1.78 17.79 -11.39
CA LYS A 99 2.83 17.10 -10.63
C LYS A 99 2.23 15.95 -9.81
N CYS A 100 2.98 14.86 -9.66
CA CYS A 100 2.53 13.66 -8.94
C CYS A 100 3.54 13.13 -7.90
N PRO A 101 4.02 13.97 -6.95
CA PRO A 101 5.12 13.59 -6.05
C PRO A 101 4.81 12.35 -5.20
N VAL A 102 3.56 12.18 -4.74
CA VAL A 102 3.14 10.99 -3.99
C VAL A 102 3.18 9.75 -4.89
N THR A 103 2.68 9.86 -6.12
CA THR A 103 2.71 8.76 -7.09
C THR A 103 4.14 8.35 -7.42
N ASP A 104 5.04 9.31 -7.61
CA ASP A 104 6.46 9.05 -7.86
C ASP A 104 7.14 8.31 -6.71
N ALA A 105 6.90 8.74 -5.47
CA ALA A 105 7.45 8.09 -4.28
C ALA A 105 6.94 6.66 -4.12
N VAL A 106 5.62 6.48 -4.17
CA VAL A 106 4.95 5.18 -4.00
C VAL A 106 5.35 4.21 -5.12
N LEU A 107 5.39 4.68 -6.38
CA LEU A 107 5.84 3.88 -7.53
C LEU A 107 7.29 3.43 -7.37
N THR A 108 8.18 4.32 -6.91
CA THR A 108 9.59 3.99 -6.68
C THR A 108 9.74 2.89 -5.63
N MET A 109 8.98 2.98 -4.54
CA MET A 109 8.98 1.99 -3.46
C MET A 109 8.47 0.63 -3.92
N PHE A 110 7.32 0.56 -4.60
CA PHE A 110 6.80 -0.73 -5.09
C PHE A 110 7.66 -1.33 -6.20
N ARG A 111 8.28 -0.52 -7.07
CA ARG A 111 9.26 -1.01 -8.04
C ARG A 111 10.45 -1.69 -7.36
N ARG A 112 11.00 -1.07 -6.31
CA ARG A 112 12.07 -1.68 -5.52
C ARG A 112 11.66 -3.05 -4.95
N VAL A 113 10.43 -3.20 -4.47
CA VAL A 113 9.91 -4.49 -3.99
C VAL A 113 9.80 -5.50 -5.14
N SER A 114 9.30 -5.09 -6.30
CA SER A 114 9.24 -5.93 -7.51
C SER A 114 10.64 -6.38 -7.96
N ASP A 115 11.60 -5.46 -8.02
CA ASP A 115 12.98 -5.70 -8.47
C ASP A 115 13.74 -6.66 -7.56
N LYS A 116 13.39 -6.71 -6.27
CA LYS A 116 13.90 -7.70 -5.30
C LYS A 116 13.32 -9.11 -5.50
N GLY A 117 12.43 -9.32 -6.46
CA GLY A 117 11.84 -10.62 -6.79
C GLY A 117 10.48 -10.89 -6.15
N HIS A 118 9.89 -9.92 -5.44
CA HIS A 118 8.63 -10.07 -4.72
C HIS A 118 7.39 -9.64 -5.50
N ARG A 119 7.53 -9.45 -6.83
CA ARG A 119 6.47 -9.01 -7.75
C ARG A 119 5.12 -9.72 -7.64
N HIS A 120 5.14 -11.01 -7.32
CA HIS A 120 3.95 -11.87 -7.27
C HIS A 120 3.26 -11.87 -5.91
N LEU A 121 3.92 -11.34 -4.87
CA LEU A 121 3.35 -11.24 -3.53
C LEU A 121 2.36 -10.09 -3.46
N ASP A 122 1.45 -10.16 -2.50
CA ASP A 122 0.52 -9.10 -2.16
C ASP A 122 1.25 -7.79 -1.80
N ILE A 123 0.65 -6.63 -2.12
CA ILE A 123 1.21 -5.30 -1.81
C ILE A 123 1.56 -5.09 -0.33
N GLY A 124 0.89 -5.79 0.60
CA GLY A 124 1.22 -5.76 2.02
C GLY A 124 2.64 -6.24 2.33
N CYS A 125 3.29 -6.99 1.42
CA CYS A 125 4.68 -7.43 1.59
C CYS A 125 5.68 -6.28 1.66
N ALA A 126 5.26 -5.05 1.30
CA ALA A 126 6.06 -3.84 1.51
C ALA A 126 6.49 -3.68 2.98
N PHE A 127 5.72 -4.19 3.96
CA PHE A 127 6.12 -4.25 5.37
C PHE A 127 7.46 -4.96 5.61
N LEU A 128 7.76 -6.01 4.82
CA LEU A 128 9.02 -6.74 4.93
C LEU A 128 10.11 -6.19 4.01
N TYR A 129 9.74 -5.69 2.82
CA TYR A 129 10.69 -5.50 1.72
C TYR A 129 10.95 -4.05 1.32
N ASN A 130 10.26 -3.10 1.96
CA ASN A 130 10.41 -1.68 1.70
C ASN A 130 11.00 -0.87 2.88
N THR A 131 11.01 -1.45 4.08
CA THR A 131 11.49 -0.84 5.35
C THR A 131 12.48 -1.73 6.09
#